data_AF-Q8I4W0-F1
#
_entry.id   AF-Q8I4W0-F1
#
_cell.length_a   1.000
_cell.length_b   1.000
_cell.length_c   1.000
_cell.angle_alpha   90.00
_cell.angle_beta   90.00
_cell.angle_gamma   90.00
#
_symmetry.space_group_name_H-M   'P 1'
#
loop_
_entity.id
_entity.type
_entity.pdbx_description
1 polymer ?
#
loop_
_entity_poly.entity_id
_entity_poly.type
_entity_poly.pdbx_seq_one_letter_code
_entity_poly.pdbx_strand_id
1 'polypeptide(L)'
;MEKEEEKNEQNNEEKNKDINEITLLEIKRKVQIEREASKDESKQKKFRILNYTSKDSVLGNVEKDFLIYFCFICGYNCLISEIDLNILQKRKTDGSIIFPITKIVHKIYHKTQSQRILIKRKDDKVEIQYRILCNECKAPIGYVDNLNEDNLYIYYYNYALLRDQMKCKMFEDI
;
A
#
# COMPACT_ATOMS: atom_id res chain seq x y z
N MET A 1 32.22 1.52 85.17
CA MET A 1 30.82 1.19 84.80
C MET A 1 30.00 2.44 84.59
N GLU A 2 30.04 3.43 85.48
CA GLU A 2 29.27 4.69 85.35
C GLU A 2 29.52 5.50 84.06
N LYS A 3 30.74 5.45 83.49
CA LYS A 3 31.06 6.18 82.24
C LYS A 3 30.43 5.59 80.96
N GLU A 4 29.95 4.35 80.98
CA GLU A 4 29.32 3.73 79.81
C GLU A 4 27.81 3.98 79.74
N GLU A 5 27.15 4.15 80.89
CA GLU A 5 25.71 4.43 80.96
C GLU A 5 25.40 5.86 80.48
N GLU A 6 26.19 6.86 80.88
CA GLU A 6 26.01 8.25 80.42
C GLU A 6 26.17 8.41 78.89
N LYS A 7 27.04 7.60 78.27
CA LYS A 7 27.25 7.63 76.80
C LYS A 7 26.07 7.06 76.03
N ASN A 8 25.39 6.05 76.58
CA ASN A 8 24.24 5.43 75.93
C ASN A 8 22.99 6.30 76.02
N GLU A 9 22.80 7.03 77.12
CA GLU A 9 21.68 7.98 77.26
C GLU A 9 21.84 9.16 76.30
N GLN A 10 23.05 9.73 76.17
CA GLN A 10 23.31 10.80 75.21
C GLN A 10 23.06 10.36 73.75
N ASN A 11 23.48 9.16 73.36
CA ASN A 11 23.26 8.64 72.01
C ASN A 11 21.77 8.36 71.70
N ASN A 12 20.96 7.99 72.69
CA ASN A 12 19.53 7.76 72.49
C ASN A 12 18.74 9.07 72.43
N GLU A 13 19.14 10.09 73.19
CA GLU A 13 18.53 11.41 73.09
C GLU A 13 18.84 12.11 71.76
N GLU A 14 20.06 11.96 71.22
CA GLU A 14 20.40 12.49 69.90
C GLU A 14 19.60 11.80 68.79
N LYS A 15 19.48 10.46 68.83
CA LYS A 15 18.69 9.72 67.84
C LYS A 15 17.19 10.05 67.86
N ASN A 16 16.62 10.31 69.03
CA ASN A 16 15.19 10.69 69.12
C ASN A 16 14.92 12.12 68.68
N LYS A 17 15.91 13.02 68.75
CA LYS A 17 15.78 14.37 68.20
C LYS A 17 15.80 14.36 66.67
N ASP A 18 16.62 13.49 66.06
CA ASP A 18 16.72 13.38 64.60
C ASP A 18 15.46 12.78 63.94
N ILE A 19 14.70 11.93 64.65
CA ILE A 19 13.48 11.31 64.09
C ILE A 19 12.32 12.31 63.98
N ASN A 20 12.28 13.34 64.82
CA ASN A 20 11.10 14.22 64.93
C ASN A 20 11.15 15.50 64.10
N GLU A 21 12.29 15.83 63.50
CA GLU A 21 12.42 17.00 62.64
C GLU A 21 12.55 16.61 61.16
N ILE A 22 11.57 15.87 60.64
CA ILE A 22 11.39 15.79 59.19
C ILE A 22 11.11 17.22 58.71
N THR A 23 12.10 17.81 58.06
CA THR A 23 12.03 19.19 57.62
C THR A 23 10.89 19.39 56.62
N LEU A 24 10.22 20.54 56.68
CA LEU A 24 9.15 20.92 55.73
C LEU A 24 9.59 20.77 54.25
N LEU A 25 10.89 20.93 53.99
CA LEU A 25 11.51 20.73 52.69
C LEU A 25 11.46 19.28 52.20
N GLU A 26 11.70 18.30 53.07
CA GLU A 26 11.60 16.87 52.73
C GLU A 26 10.16 16.47 52.45
N ILE A 27 9.21 16.93 53.26
CA ILE A 27 7.78 16.69 53.02
C ILE A 27 7.38 17.24 51.65
N LYS A 28 7.81 18.47 51.32
CA LYS A 28 7.51 19.10 50.03
C LYS A 28 8.13 18.34 48.86
N ARG A 29 9.38 17.86 49.00
CA ARG A 29 10.05 17.03 47.98
C ARG A 29 9.31 15.72 47.76
N LYS A 30 8.92 15.02 48.83
CA LYS A 30 8.20 13.75 48.73
C LYS A 30 6.84 13.92 48.02
N VAL A 31 6.08 14.94 48.39
CA VAL A 31 4.79 15.27 47.74
C VAL A 31 4.98 15.63 46.26
N GLN A 32 6.07 16.33 45.92
CA GLN A 32 6.38 16.64 44.53
C GLN A 32 6.71 15.39 43.71
N ILE A 33 7.53 14.49 44.25
CA ILE A 33 7.90 13.22 43.61
C ILE A 33 6.65 12.35 43.38
N GLU A 34 5.76 12.24 44.36
CA GLU A 34 4.51 11.47 44.23
C GLU A 34 3.58 12.09 43.17
N ARG A 35 3.49 13.43 43.10
CA ARG A 35 2.75 14.13 42.04
C ARG A 35 3.35 13.90 40.66
N GLU A 36 4.67 13.93 40.53
CA GLU A 36 5.35 13.68 39.25
C GLU A 36 5.17 12.22 38.80
N ALA A 37 5.30 11.26 39.71
CA ALA A 37 5.04 9.84 39.44
C ALA A 37 3.60 9.60 38.96
N SER A 38 2.60 10.20 39.62
CA SER A 38 1.19 10.08 39.20
C SER A 38 0.93 10.70 37.82
N LYS A 39 1.61 11.81 37.48
CA LYS A 39 1.53 12.42 36.14
C LYS A 39 2.16 11.51 35.10
N ASP A 40 3.28 10.88 35.39
CA ASP A 40 3.96 10.01 34.43
C ASP A 40 3.20 8.69 34.20
N GLU A 41 2.57 8.12 35.23
CA GLU A 41 1.62 7.00 35.04
C GLU A 41 0.45 7.39 34.13
N SER A 42 -0.10 8.61 34.29
CA SER A 42 -1.20 9.08 33.43
C SER A 42 -0.79 9.28 31.97
N LYS A 43 0.48 9.62 31.69
CA LYS A 43 1.00 9.76 30.32
C LYS A 43 1.23 8.42 29.62
N GLN A 44 1.37 7.31 30.36
CA GLN A 44 1.70 6.01 29.78
C GLN A 44 0.51 5.31 29.09
N LYS A 45 -0.72 5.83 29.20
CA LYS A 45 -1.83 5.42 28.31
C LYS A 45 -1.68 6.09 26.93
N LYS A 46 -0.51 5.91 26.31
CA LYS A 46 -0.21 6.34 24.95
C LYS A 46 -1.04 5.46 24.01
N PHE A 47 -2.21 5.96 23.62
CA PHE A 47 -3.05 5.31 22.62
C PHE A 47 -2.21 4.99 21.38
N ARG A 48 -1.93 3.71 21.15
CA ARG A 48 -1.30 3.25 19.91
C ARG A 48 -2.41 3.19 18.87
N ILE A 49 -2.50 4.20 18.03
CA ILE A 49 -3.39 4.16 16.87
C ILE A 49 -2.88 3.03 15.98
N LEU A 50 -3.59 1.90 15.96
CA LEU A 50 -3.39 0.87 14.94
C LEU A 50 -4.12 1.35 13.68
N ASN A 51 -3.36 1.64 12.63
CA ASN A 51 -3.91 1.84 11.30
C ASN A 51 -4.33 0.46 10.79
N TYR A 52 -5.59 0.12 10.95
CA TYR A 52 -6.16 -1.13 10.44
C TYR A 52 -6.67 -0.88 9.02
N THR A 53 -6.04 -1.50 8.05
CA THR A 53 -6.44 -1.46 6.64
C THR A 53 -7.08 -2.77 6.21
N SER A 54 -7.76 -2.84 5.07
CA SER A 54 -8.34 -4.09 4.57
C SER A 54 -7.29 -5.20 4.40
N LYS A 55 -6.02 -4.84 4.13
CA LYS A 55 -4.89 -5.77 4.08
C LYS A 55 -4.56 -6.40 5.44
N ASP A 56 -4.80 -5.67 6.54
CA ASP A 56 -4.61 -6.17 7.90
C ASP A 56 -5.81 -7.01 8.38
N SER A 57 -6.90 -7.00 7.60
CA SER A 57 -8.10 -7.73 7.96
C SER A 57 -7.92 -9.23 7.75
N VAL A 58 -8.59 -10.03 8.59
CA VAL A 58 -8.64 -11.49 8.42
C VAL A 58 -9.20 -11.85 7.03
N LEU A 59 -10.02 -10.97 6.46
CA LEU A 59 -10.56 -11.08 5.10
C LEU A 59 -9.53 -10.72 4.01
N GLY A 60 -8.46 -9.98 4.34
CA GLY A 60 -7.39 -9.60 3.41
C GLY A 60 -6.68 -10.81 2.81
N ASN A 61 -6.67 -11.96 3.52
CA ASN A 61 -6.16 -13.22 2.99
C ASN A 61 -7.07 -13.83 1.90
N VAL A 62 -8.34 -13.41 1.83
CA VAL A 62 -9.33 -13.86 0.85
C VAL A 62 -9.45 -12.88 -0.30
N GLU A 63 -9.20 -11.59 -0.06
CA GLU A 63 -9.19 -10.56 -1.09
C GLU A 63 -8.05 -10.79 -2.08
N LYS A 64 -8.39 -10.83 -3.36
CA LYS A 64 -7.41 -10.97 -4.42
C LYS A 64 -6.84 -9.61 -4.77
N ASP A 65 -5.52 -9.50 -4.81
CA ASP A 65 -4.85 -8.28 -5.23
C ASP A 65 -5.15 -7.99 -6.71
N PHE A 66 -5.66 -6.80 -6.98
CA PHE A 66 -5.85 -6.31 -8.34
C PHE A 66 -4.65 -5.48 -8.78
N LEU A 67 -4.20 -5.73 -10.00
CA LEU A 67 -3.13 -5.00 -10.66
C LEU A 67 -3.74 -3.94 -11.57
N ILE A 68 -3.25 -2.70 -11.45
CA ILE A 68 -3.67 -1.57 -12.27
C ILE A 68 -2.64 -1.38 -13.40
N TYR A 69 -3.13 -1.20 -14.61
CA TYR A 69 -2.34 -1.00 -15.81
C TYR A 69 -2.66 0.33 -16.47
N PHE A 70 -1.61 1.11 -16.70
CA PHE A 70 -1.65 2.46 -17.25
C PHE A 70 -1.19 2.48 -18.71
N CYS A 71 -1.74 3.41 -19.50
CA CYS A 71 -1.30 3.67 -20.86
C CYS A 71 0.16 4.11 -20.87
N PHE A 72 1.00 3.48 -21.71
CA PHE A 72 2.42 3.81 -21.80
C PHE A 72 2.73 5.27 -22.18
N ILE A 73 1.80 5.97 -22.84
CA ILE A 73 1.99 7.36 -23.23
C ILE A 73 1.58 8.30 -22.10
N CYS A 74 0.29 8.35 -21.79
CA CYS A 74 -0.28 9.38 -20.91
C CYS A 74 -0.43 8.98 -19.44
N GLY A 75 -0.19 7.71 -19.08
CA GLY A 75 -0.41 7.23 -17.71
C GLY A 75 -1.87 7.11 -17.29
N TYR A 76 -2.82 7.16 -18.21
CA TYR A 76 -4.22 6.90 -17.90
C TYR A 76 -4.47 5.43 -17.56
N ASN A 77 -5.32 5.15 -16.57
CA ASN A 77 -5.71 3.78 -16.21
C ASN A 77 -6.53 3.14 -17.34
N CYS A 78 -6.00 2.10 -17.98
CA CYS A 78 -6.65 1.40 -19.08
C CYS A 78 -7.27 0.07 -18.69
N LEU A 79 -6.69 -0.63 -17.71
CA LEU A 79 -7.09 -1.98 -17.33
C LEU A 79 -6.78 -2.23 -15.86
N ILE A 80 -7.74 -2.82 -15.15
CA ILE A 80 -7.52 -3.45 -13.85
C ILE A 80 -7.71 -4.95 -14.03
N SER A 81 -6.76 -5.76 -13.57
CA SER A 81 -6.74 -7.21 -13.77
C SER A 81 -6.30 -7.90 -12.49
N GLU A 82 -6.92 -9.03 -12.16
CA GLU A 82 -6.46 -9.92 -11.09
C GLU A 82 -5.11 -10.60 -11.43
N ILE A 83 -4.82 -10.81 -12.71
CA ILE A 83 -3.63 -11.53 -13.18
C ILE A 83 -2.61 -10.58 -13.79
N ASP A 84 -1.33 -10.88 -13.57
CA ASP A 84 -0.24 -10.14 -14.21
C ASP A 84 -0.13 -10.45 -15.71
N LEU A 85 -0.24 -9.41 -16.55
CA LEU A 85 -0.07 -9.48 -18.00
C LEU A 85 1.28 -10.09 -18.43
N ASN A 86 2.33 -10.00 -17.61
CA ASN A 86 3.64 -10.57 -17.94
C ASN A 86 3.67 -12.10 -17.94
N ILE A 87 2.75 -12.74 -17.22
CA ILE A 87 2.64 -14.21 -17.10
C ILE A 87 1.80 -14.78 -18.26
N LEU A 88 0.95 -13.96 -18.87
CA LEU A 88 0.08 -14.37 -19.96
C LEU A 88 0.85 -14.73 -21.23
N GLN A 89 0.27 -15.62 -22.02
CA GLN A 89 0.84 -16.02 -23.30
C GLN A 89 0.86 -14.85 -24.28
N LYS A 90 1.90 -14.81 -25.11
CA LYS A 90 2.05 -13.82 -26.19
C LYS A 90 1.78 -14.48 -27.53
N ARG A 91 1.09 -13.75 -28.40
CA ARG A 91 0.76 -14.18 -29.76
C ARG A 91 2.04 -14.26 -30.59
N LYS A 92 2.27 -15.38 -31.28
CA LYS A 92 3.47 -15.58 -32.10
C LYS A 92 3.56 -14.66 -33.33
N THR A 93 2.42 -14.15 -33.82
CA THR A 93 2.36 -13.36 -35.07
C THR A 93 2.87 -11.93 -34.90
N ASP A 94 2.60 -11.29 -33.76
CA ASP A 94 2.98 -9.91 -33.50
C ASP A 94 3.47 -9.62 -32.07
N GLY A 95 3.56 -10.63 -31.21
CA GLY A 95 4.02 -10.47 -29.83
C GLY A 95 2.99 -9.87 -28.86
N SER A 96 1.75 -9.65 -29.31
CA SER A 96 0.69 -9.09 -28.45
C SER A 96 0.35 -10.05 -27.31
N ILE A 97 0.09 -9.51 -26.12
CA ILE A 97 -0.33 -10.26 -24.95
C ILE A 97 -1.78 -10.71 -25.15
N ILE A 98 -2.03 -12.01 -24.99
CA ILE A 98 -3.36 -12.60 -25.13
C ILE A 98 -4.06 -12.50 -23.77
N PHE A 99 -5.05 -11.62 -23.68
CA PHE A 99 -5.82 -11.39 -22.46
C PHE A 99 -7.17 -12.12 -22.51
N PRO A 100 -7.39 -13.19 -21.74
CA PRO A 100 -8.64 -13.94 -21.73
C PRO A 100 -9.71 -13.23 -20.87
N ILE A 101 -10.64 -12.56 -21.54
CA ILE A 101 -11.68 -11.71 -20.93
C ILE A 101 -12.58 -12.53 -20.00
N THR A 102 -12.99 -13.72 -20.44
CA THR A 102 -14.00 -14.53 -19.73
C THR A 102 -13.45 -15.33 -18.55
N LYS A 103 -12.13 -15.52 -18.49
CA LYS A 103 -11.49 -16.35 -17.45
C LYS A 103 -10.94 -15.55 -16.27
N ILE A 104 -10.80 -14.23 -16.43
CA ILE A 104 -10.12 -13.36 -15.46
C ILE A 104 -11.08 -12.28 -15.01
N VAL A 105 -11.12 -12.02 -13.69
CA VAL A 105 -11.83 -10.86 -13.16
C VAL A 105 -11.04 -9.60 -13.51
N HIS A 106 -11.69 -8.67 -14.22
CA HIS A 106 -11.04 -7.48 -14.73
C HIS A 106 -12.04 -6.33 -14.89
N LYS A 107 -11.49 -5.12 -15.07
CA LYS A 107 -12.25 -3.92 -15.41
C LYS A 107 -11.53 -3.13 -16.49
N ILE A 108 -12.22 -2.91 -17.61
CA ILE A 108 -11.69 -2.22 -18.79
C ILE A 108 -12.08 -0.73 -18.73
N TYR A 109 -11.12 0.13 -19.05
CA TYR A 109 -11.27 1.60 -19.12
C TYR A 109 -10.86 2.17 -20.47
N HIS A 110 -10.77 1.33 -21.50
CA HIS A 110 -10.46 1.74 -22.86
C HIS A 110 -11.65 1.51 -23.78
N LYS A 111 -11.56 2.00 -25.02
CA LYS A 111 -12.63 1.89 -26.00
C LYS A 111 -12.15 1.19 -27.25
N THR A 112 -12.94 0.23 -27.71
CA THR A 112 -12.75 -0.40 -29.02
C THR A 112 -13.31 0.50 -30.12
N GLN A 113 -12.52 0.74 -31.14
CA GLN A 113 -12.90 1.47 -32.34
C GLN A 113 -13.76 0.55 -33.24
N SER A 114 -14.83 1.11 -33.82
CA SER A 114 -15.71 0.37 -34.76
C SER A 114 -15.11 0.19 -36.16
N GLN A 115 -14.00 0.88 -36.46
CA GLN A 115 -13.36 0.82 -37.76
C GLN A 115 -12.67 -0.53 -37.98
N ARG A 116 -13.09 -1.22 -39.03
CA ARG A 116 -12.50 -2.49 -39.48
C ARG A 116 -11.19 -2.22 -40.20
N ILE A 117 -10.09 -2.80 -39.71
CA ILE A 117 -8.76 -2.70 -40.32
C ILE A 117 -8.33 -4.09 -40.79
N LEU A 118 -7.91 -4.21 -42.06
CA LEU A 118 -7.34 -5.43 -42.61
C LEU A 118 -5.83 -5.36 -42.53
N ILE A 119 -5.20 -6.37 -41.93
CA ILE A 119 -3.75 -6.48 -41.83
C ILE A 119 -3.29 -7.71 -42.60
N LYS A 120 -2.42 -7.47 -43.57
CA LYS A 120 -1.72 -8.54 -44.26
C LYS A 120 -0.58 -9.05 -43.36
N ARG A 121 -0.61 -10.34 -43.03
CA ARG A 121 0.43 -11.06 -42.30
C ARG A 121 1.26 -11.91 -43.26
N LYS A 122 2.21 -12.67 -42.72
CA LYS A 122 3.00 -13.64 -43.50
C LYS A 122 2.09 -14.70 -44.12
N ASP A 123 2.57 -15.31 -45.21
CA ASP A 123 1.88 -16.36 -45.98
C ASP A 123 0.55 -15.91 -46.61
N ASP A 124 0.47 -14.64 -47.03
CA ASP A 124 -0.73 -14.02 -47.63
C ASP A 124 -2.01 -14.10 -46.78
N LYS A 125 -1.88 -14.40 -45.48
CA LYS A 125 -3.01 -14.41 -44.55
C LYS A 125 -3.43 -12.99 -44.20
N VAL A 126 -4.73 -12.73 -44.26
CA VAL A 126 -5.31 -11.43 -43.89
C VAL A 126 -6.06 -11.58 -42.56
N GLU A 127 -5.77 -10.69 -41.63
CA GLU A 127 -6.46 -10.61 -40.34
C GLU A 127 -7.34 -9.36 -40.29
N ILE A 128 -8.51 -9.50 -39.69
CA ILE A 128 -9.38 -8.37 -39.36
C ILE A 128 -9.02 -7.92 -37.94
N GLN A 129 -8.88 -6.61 -37.74
CA GLN A 129 -8.61 -6.03 -36.44
C GLN A 129 -9.45 -4.78 -36.20
N TYR A 130 -9.90 -4.63 -34.97
CA TYR A 130 -10.55 -3.44 -34.43
C TYR A 130 -9.66 -2.90 -33.32
N ARG A 131 -9.16 -1.68 -33.50
CA ARG A 131 -8.17 -1.09 -32.58
C ARG A 131 -8.82 -0.75 -31.26
N ILE A 132 -8.11 -1.02 -30.17
CA ILE A 132 -8.44 -0.53 -28.84
C ILE A 132 -7.61 0.73 -28.61
N LEU A 133 -8.28 1.81 -28.25
CA LEU A 133 -7.68 3.11 -28.01
C LEU A 133 -7.77 3.48 -26.53
N CYS A 134 -6.73 4.13 -26.02
CA CYS A 134 -6.76 4.78 -24.72
C CYS A 134 -7.86 5.85 -24.69
N ASN A 135 -8.61 5.95 -23.59
CA ASN A 135 -9.70 6.91 -23.48
C ASN A 135 -9.22 8.37 -23.41
N GLU A 136 -8.02 8.64 -22.89
CA GLU A 136 -7.45 9.99 -22.82
C GLU A 136 -6.72 10.35 -24.12
N CYS A 137 -5.52 9.80 -24.32
CA CYS A 137 -4.65 10.21 -25.44
C CYS A 137 -5.00 9.60 -26.80
N LYS A 138 -6.03 8.72 -26.88
CA LYS A 138 -6.45 7.99 -28.09
C LYS A 138 -5.36 7.11 -28.74
N ALA A 139 -4.26 6.88 -28.04
CA ALA A 139 -3.20 6.01 -28.53
C ALA A 139 -3.70 4.55 -28.63
N PRO A 140 -3.31 3.81 -29.67
CA PRO A 140 -3.68 2.41 -29.81
C PRO A 140 -2.91 1.57 -28.79
N ILE A 141 -3.64 0.85 -27.94
CA ILE A 141 -3.08 0.00 -26.87
C ILE A 141 -3.25 -1.49 -27.15
N GLY A 142 -4.09 -1.85 -28.11
CA GLY A 142 -4.36 -3.23 -28.48
C GLY A 142 -5.36 -3.34 -29.60
N TYR A 143 -5.94 -4.53 -29.75
CA TYR A 143 -7.00 -4.79 -30.70
C TYR A 143 -7.82 -6.04 -30.31
N VAL A 144 -8.97 -6.16 -30.94
CA VAL A 144 -9.80 -7.38 -31.00
C VAL A 144 -10.00 -7.79 -32.46
N ASP A 145 -10.31 -9.06 -32.71
CA ASP A 145 -10.54 -9.63 -34.04
C ASP A 145 -12.00 -9.55 -34.48
N ASN A 146 -12.93 -9.51 -33.54
CA ASN A 146 -14.36 -9.28 -33.77
C ASN A 146 -14.88 -8.14 -32.87
N LEU A 147 -16.05 -7.56 -33.16
CA LEU A 147 -16.73 -6.58 -32.30
C LEU A 147 -17.83 -7.22 -31.43
N ASN A 148 -18.20 -8.47 -31.73
CA ASN A 148 -19.24 -9.18 -30.99
C ASN A 148 -18.84 -9.37 -29.52
N GLU A 149 -19.84 -9.42 -28.64
CA GLU A 149 -19.66 -9.64 -27.20
C GLU A 149 -19.06 -11.02 -26.88
N ASP A 150 -19.11 -11.95 -27.83
CA ASP A 150 -18.53 -13.31 -27.73
C ASP A 150 -16.99 -13.34 -27.85
N ASN A 151 -16.33 -12.19 -27.92
CA ASN A 151 -14.87 -12.13 -27.93
C ASN A 151 -14.27 -12.75 -26.68
N LEU A 152 -13.55 -13.85 -26.86
CA LEU A 152 -12.88 -14.54 -25.77
C LEU A 152 -11.57 -13.84 -25.35
N TYR A 153 -10.97 -13.07 -26.25
CA TYR A 153 -9.63 -12.52 -26.07
C TYR A 153 -9.52 -11.07 -26.51
N ILE A 154 -8.75 -10.29 -25.74
CA ILE A 154 -8.19 -9.01 -26.18
C ILE A 154 -6.70 -9.20 -26.41
N TYR A 155 -6.18 -8.58 -27.46
CA TYR A 155 -4.74 -8.58 -27.74
C TYR A 155 -4.17 -7.21 -27.42
N TYR A 156 -3.46 -7.09 -26.30
CA TYR A 156 -2.74 -5.85 -25.96
C TYR A 156 -1.34 -5.86 -26.55
N TYR A 157 -0.86 -4.72 -27.06
CA TYR A 157 0.53 -4.65 -27.45
C TYR A 157 1.43 -4.79 -26.21
N ASN A 158 2.52 -5.52 -26.33
CA ASN A 158 3.44 -5.81 -25.23
C ASN A 158 4.03 -4.57 -24.55
N TYR A 159 4.09 -3.44 -25.24
CA TYR A 159 4.61 -2.16 -24.74
C TYR A 159 3.50 -1.17 -24.33
N ALA A 160 2.22 -1.47 -24.56
CA ALA A 160 1.17 -0.47 -24.44
C ALA A 160 0.70 -0.19 -23.00
N LEU A 161 0.91 -1.13 -22.09
CA LEU A 161 0.41 -1.10 -20.73
C LEU A 161 1.54 -1.28 -19.71
N LEU A 162 1.58 -0.41 -18.69
CA LEU A 162 2.60 -0.38 -17.63
C LEU A 162 1.96 -0.51 -16.25
N ARG A 163 2.66 -1.10 -15.28
CA ARG A 163 2.18 -1.19 -13.88
C ARG A 163 2.45 0.06 -13.04
N ASP A 164 3.36 0.90 -13.50
CA ASP A 164 3.79 2.10 -12.78
C ASP A 164 3.47 3.32 -13.64
N GLN A 165 2.66 4.22 -13.11
CA GLN A 165 2.21 5.43 -13.79
C GLN A 165 3.37 6.40 -14.06
N MET A 166 4.39 6.41 -13.20
CA MET A 166 5.54 7.31 -13.34
C MET A 166 6.48 6.92 -14.48
N LYS A 167 6.37 5.68 -14.98
CA LYS A 167 7.16 5.16 -16.11
C LYS A 167 6.52 5.43 -17.47
N CYS A 168 5.41 6.15 -17.50
CA CYS A 168 4.77 6.52 -18.75
C CYS A 168 5.55 7.65 -19.42
N LYS A 169 5.62 7.61 -20.75
CA LYS A 169 6.46 8.51 -21.56
C LYS A 169 6.24 9.99 -21.25
N MET A 170 4.98 10.42 -21.05
CA MET A 170 4.66 11.82 -20.72
C MET A 170 5.30 12.30 -19.41
N PHE A 171 5.60 11.40 -18.47
CA PHE A 171 6.28 11.74 -17.21
C PHE A 171 7.80 11.55 -17.28
N GLU A 172 8.31 10.75 -18.22
CA GLU A 172 9.76 10.60 -18.44
C GLU A 172 10.38 11.86 -19.07
N ASP A 173 9.59 12.65 -19.82
CA ASP A 173 10.03 13.86 -20.52
C ASP A 173 10.04 15.13 -19.63
N ILE A 174 9.72 15.02 -18.32
CA ILE A 174 9.67 16.15 -17.34
C ILE A 174 10.86 16.07 -16.38
#